data_AF-A0A947V3K5-F1
#
_entry.id   AF-A0A947V3K5-F1
#
_cell.length_a   1.000
_cell.length_b   1.000
_cell.length_c   1.000
_cell.angle_alpha   90.00
_cell.angle_beta   90.00
_cell.angle_gamma   90.00
#
_symmetry.space_group_name_H-M   'P 1'
#
loop_
_entity.id
_entity.type
_entity.pdbx_description
1 polymer ?
#
loop_
_entity_poly.entity_id
_entity_poly.type
_entity_poly.pdbx_seq_one_letter_code
_entity_poly.pdbx_strand_id
1 'polypeptide(L)'
;MTGFIEWLEGLNKKDTKVRAVLRRSLAFDPGTFTAAYPYVEPFVKNEDSSWRRKMHYLVAGLWAAHWREGRIGAPLPIGKASATYQVASGSTSIERRFITLLDADPDQLPHRLRQMLALLKDQAIDFDDLLKGLLYWNDDRKRTQNAWARAFY
;
A
#
# COMPACT_ATOMS: atom_id res chain seq x y z
N MET A 1 4.58 15.87 1.01
CA MET A 1 4.09 15.05 -0.11
C MET A 1 5.18 14.07 -0.46
N THR A 2 4.89 12.77 -0.35
CA THR A 2 5.77 11.71 -0.83
C THR A 2 5.65 11.67 -2.36
N GLY A 3 6.58 12.26 -3.11
CA GLY A 3 6.52 12.28 -4.59
C GLY A 3 6.65 10.90 -5.26
N PHE A 4 6.53 9.80 -4.51
CA PHE A 4 6.74 8.44 -4.99
C PHE A 4 5.60 7.96 -5.87
N ILE A 5 4.34 8.20 -5.48
CA ILE A 5 3.19 7.78 -6.29
C ILE A 5 3.14 8.59 -7.59
N GLU A 6 3.42 9.89 -7.53
CA GLU A 6 3.58 10.74 -8.72
C GLU A 6 4.69 10.24 -9.65
N TRP A 7 5.82 9.80 -9.08
CA TRP A 7 6.91 9.17 -9.84
C TRP A 7 6.42 7.90 -10.57
N LEU A 8 5.70 7.01 -9.89
CA LEU A 8 5.16 5.78 -10.48
C LEU A 8 4.11 6.06 -11.57
N GLU A 9 3.23 7.04 -11.35
CA GLU A 9 2.27 7.50 -12.37
C GLU A 9 2.99 8.07 -13.60
N GLY A 10 4.06 8.85 -13.40
CA GLY A 10 4.91 9.37 -14.47
C GLY A 10 5.57 8.26 -15.31
N LEU A 11 6.03 7.18 -14.67
CA LEU A 11 6.55 6.01 -15.35
C LEU A 11 5.46 5.25 -16.12
N ASN A 12 4.29 5.04 -15.52
CA ASN A 12 3.18 4.32 -16.15
C ASN A 12 2.57 5.05 -17.34
N LYS A 13 2.59 6.39 -17.35
CA LYS A 13 2.22 7.19 -18.54
C LYS A 13 3.15 6.94 -19.72
N LYS A 14 4.42 6.59 -19.48
CA LYS A 14 5.41 6.31 -20.52
C LYS A 14 5.38 4.86 -20.97
N ASP A 15 5.28 3.93 -20.03
CA ASP A 15 5.25 2.49 -20.31
C ASP A 15 4.37 1.73 -19.32
N THR A 16 3.32 1.10 -19.83
CA THR A 16 2.39 0.30 -19.02
C THR A 16 3.03 -0.98 -18.46
N LYS A 17 4.16 -1.43 -19.01
CA LYS A 17 4.93 -2.58 -18.48
C LYS A 17 5.36 -2.38 -17.03
N VAL A 18 5.54 -1.14 -16.60
CA VAL A 18 5.86 -0.77 -15.20
C VAL A 18 4.87 -1.45 -14.25
N ARG A 19 3.57 -1.41 -14.55
CA ARG A 19 2.53 -2.05 -13.72
C ARG A 19 2.65 -3.57 -13.71
N ALA A 20 2.94 -4.18 -14.86
CA ALA A 20 3.08 -5.63 -14.95
C ALA A 20 4.25 -6.14 -14.09
N VAL A 21 5.40 -5.45 -14.16
CA VAL A 21 6.59 -5.81 -13.39
C VAL A 21 6.37 -5.58 -11.89
N LEU A 22 5.86 -4.41 -11.51
CA LEU A 22 5.61 -4.09 -10.11
C LEU A 22 4.53 -4.99 -9.50
N ARG A 23 3.45 -5.30 -10.22
CA ARG A 23 2.44 -6.25 -9.73
C ARG A 23 3.03 -7.66 -9.53
N ARG A 24 3.94 -8.11 -10.41
CA ARG A 24 4.63 -9.39 -10.26
C ARG A 24 5.56 -9.41 -9.05
N SER A 25 6.13 -8.27 -8.66
CA SER A 25 7.01 -8.18 -7.49
C SER A 25 6.31 -8.60 -6.19
N LEU A 26 4.98 -8.46 -6.10
CA LEU A 26 4.18 -8.87 -4.95
C LEU A 26 4.23 -10.38 -4.68
N ALA A 27 4.70 -11.22 -5.61
CA ALA A 27 4.91 -12.65 -5.36
C ALA A 27 6.19 -12.95 -4.56
N PHE A 28 7.02 -11.94 -4.33
CA PHE A 28 8.31 -12.04 -3.66
C PHE A 28 8.35 -11.13 -2.44
N ASP A 29 9.37 -11.28 -1.61
CA ASP A 29 9.62 -10.35 -0.51
C ASP A 29 9.91 -8.94 -1.06
N PRO A 30 9.38 -7.88 -0.44
CA PRO A 30 9.58 -6.52 -0.93
C PRO A 30 11.07 -6.18 -1.12
N GLY A 31 11.43 -5.73 -2.31
CA GLY A 31 12.79 -5.33 -2.65
C GLY A 31 13.75 -6.46 -3.06
N THR A 32 13.23 -7.67 -3.32
CA THR A 32 14.03 -8.83 -3.81
C THR A 32 13.83 -9.15 -5.30
N PHE A 33 12.76 -8.64 -5.91
CA PHE A 33 12.48 -8.87 -7.33
C PHE A 33 13.27 -7.89 -8.21
N THR A 34 14.37 -8.37 -8.81
CA THR A 34 15.35 -7.55 -9.56
C THR A 34 14.76 -6.72 -10.69
N ALA A 35 13.76 -7.24 -11.40
CA ALA A 35 13.12 -6.50 -12.49
C ALA A 35 12.39 -5.24 -12.01
N ALA A 36 12.04 -5.14 -10.72
CA ALA A 36 11.43 -3.94 -10.15
C ALA A 36 12.45 -2.83 -9.83
N TYR A 37 13.75 -3.14 -9.79
CA TYR A 37 14.79 -2.18 -9.35
C TYR A 37 14.81 -0.90 -10.17
N PRO A 38 14.73 -0.92 -11.53
CA PRO A 38 14.76 0.30 -12.33
C PRO A 38 13.61 1.28 -12.02
N TYR A 39 12.52 0.81 -11.42
CA TYR A 39 11.34 1.63 -11.13
C TYR A 39 11.35 2.22 -9.72
N VAL A 40 12.05 1.59 -8.77
CA VAL A 40 12.02 1.98 -7.35
C VAL A 40 13.36 2.56 -6.87
N GLU A 41 14.49 1.94 -7.23
CA GLU A 41 15.83 2.36 -6.80
C GLU A 41 16.14 3.84 -7.10
N PRO A 42 15.77 4.42 -8.26
CA PRO A 42 16.03 5.85 -8.50
C PRO A 42 15.43 6.79 -7.46
N PHE A 43 14.31 6.37 -6.82
CA PHE A 43 13.64 7.14 -5.78
C PHE A 43 14.24 6.90 -4.39
N VAL A 44 14.67 5.67 -4.09
CA VAL A 44 15.20 5.27 -2.77
C VAL A 44 16.73 5.22 -2.70
N LYS A 45 17.45 5.69 -3.72
CA LYS A 45 18.92 5.62 -3.81
C LYS A 45 19.70 6.19 -2.62
N ASN A 46 19.10 7.10 -1.86
CA ASN A 46 19.69 7.75 -0.69
C ASN A 46 19.01 7.30 0.62
N GLU A 47 18.24 6.21 0.58
CA GLU A 47 17.53 5.66 1.74
C GLU A 47 18.35 4.52 2.36
N ASP A 48 18.96 4.80 3.50
CA ASP A 48 19.78 3.82 4.23
C ASP A 48 18.93 2.84 5.06
N SER A 49 17.64 3.15 5.29
CA SER A 49 16.75 2.26 6.03
C SER A 49 16.24 1.12 5.15
N SER A 50 16.69 -0.10 5.48
CA SER A 50 16.18 -1.34 4.87
C SER A 50 14.65 -1.45 4.97
N TRP A 51 14.05 -1.04 6.09
CA TRP A 51 12.60 -1.01 6.27
C TRP A 51 11.92 -0.07 5.27
N ARG A 52 12.41 1.18 5.19
CA ARG A 52 11.80 2.19 4.32
C ARG A 52 11.94 1.78 2.85
N ARG A 53 13.10 1.25 2.44
CA ARG A 53 13.30 0.65 1.11
C ARG A 53 12.24 -0.44 0.84
N LYS A 54 12.08 -1.42 1.74
CA LYS A 54 11.07 -2.48 1.61
C LYS A 54 9.66 -1.94 1.47
N MET A 55 9.28 -0.91 2.24
CA MET A 55 7.94 -0.32 2.17
C MET A 55 7.66 0.39 0.85
N HIS A 56 8.65 1.06 0.24
CA HIS A 56 8.49 1.61 -1.11
C HIS A 56 8.23 0.51 -2.15
N TYR A 57 8.96 -0.61 -2.08
CA TYR A 57 8.72 -1.75 -2.97
C TYR A 57 7.33 -2.36 -2.77
N LEU A 58 6.91 -2.55 -1.52
CA LEU A 58 5.59 -3.08 -1.19
C LEU A 58 4.49 -2.17 -1.75
N VAL A 59 4.56 -0.87 -1.48
CA VAL A 59 3.58 0.11 -1.97
C VAL A 59 3.58 0.17 -3.51
N ALA A 60 4.74 0.12 -4.17
CA ALA A 60 4.79 0.13 -5.62
C ALA A 60 4.06 -1.07 -6.24
N GLY A 61 4.25 -2.26 -5.67
CA GLY A 61 3.55 -3.46 -6.12
C GLY A 61 2.04 -3.38 -5.86
N LEU A 62 1.64 -2.90 -4.68
CA LEU A 62 0.24 -2.75 -4.30
C LEU A 62 -0.48 -1.70 -5.16
N TRP A 63 0.17 -0.55 -5.38
CA TRP A 63 -0.31 0.48 -6.29
C TRP A 63 -0.52 -0.08 -7.69
N ALA A 64 0.45 -0.84 -8.22
CA ALA A 64 0.35 -1.43 -9.54
C ALA A 64 -0.77 -2.49 -9.65
N ALA A 65 -0.99 -3.28 -8.59
CA ALA A 65 -2.08 -4.25 -8.52
C ALA A 65 -3.46 -3.58 -8.41
N HIS A 66 -3.53 -2.41 -7.78
CA HIS A 66 -4.75 -1.63 -7.56
C HIS A 66 -5.02 -0.59 -8.65
N TRP A 67 -4.09 -0.41 -9.58
CA TRP A 67 -4.19 0.62 -10.60
C TRP A 67 -5.34 0.32 -11.56
N ARG A 68 -6.19 1.33 -11.78
CA ARG A 68 -7.29 1.29 -12.74
C ARG A 68 -7.33 2.60 -13.50
N GLU A 69 -7.64 2.52 -14.78
CA GLU A 69 -7.82 3.70 -15.60
C GLU A 69 -9.12 4.41 -15.20
N GLY A 70 -9.12 5.75 -15.19
CA GLY A 70 -10.31 6.52 -14.87
C GLY A 70 -10.82 6.34 -13.43
N ARG A 71 -9.94 6.21 -12.43
CA ARG A 71 -10.34 6.19 -11.01
C ARG A 71 -11.27 7.37 -10.71
N ILE A 72 -12.51 7.06 -10.36
CA ILE A 72 -13.53 8.04 -9.98
C ILE A 72 -13.58 8.10 -8.46
N GLY A 73 -13.57 9.32 -7.91
CA GLY A 73 -13.66 9.57 -6.47
C GLY A 73 -12.34 10.03 -5.84
N ALA A 74 -12.45 10.70 -4.70
CA ALA A 74 -11.29 11.13 -3.93
C ALA A 74 -10.59 9.91 -3.30
N PRO A 75 -9.25 9.83 -3.33
CA PRO A 75 -8.50 8.80 -2.61
C PRO A 75 -8.85 8.80 -1.12
N LEU A 76 -9.01 7.61 -0.55
CA LEU A 76 -9.37 7.40 0.84
C LEU A 76 -8.21 6.72 1.59
N PRO A 77 -7.90 7.16 2.82
CA PRO A 77 -7.07 6.39 3.73
C PRO A 77 -7.64 4.98 3.93
N ILE A 78 -6.77 4.00 4.14
CA ILE A 78 -7.16 2.59 4.19
C ILE A 78 -8.20 2.28 5.28
N GLY A 79 -8.16 2.97 6.44
CA GLY A 79 -9.16 2.82 7.50
C GLY A 79 -10.56 3.19 7.01
N LYS A 80 -10.69 4.36 6.37
CA LYS A 80 -11.97 4.83 5.81
C LYS A 80 -12.46 3.98 4.65
N ALA A 81 -11.55 3.57 3.75
CA ALA A 81 -11.89 2.65 2.66
C ALA A 81 -12.43 1.31 3.18
N SER A 82 -11.85 0.80 4.27
CA SER A 82 -12.28 -0.44 4.93
C SER A 82 -13.66 -0.30 5.58
N ALA A 83 -13.94 0.83 6.23
CA ALA A 83 -15.24 1.14 6.80
C ALA A 83 -16.33 1.25 5.71
N THR A 84 -16.05 1.99 4.63
CA THR A 84 -16.95 2.09 3.48
C THR A 84 -17.24 0.71 2.87
N TYR A 85 -16.23 -0.14 2.72
CA TYR A 85 -16.42 -1.50 2.21
C TYR A 85 -17.23 -2.38 3.18
N GLN A 86 -17.04 -2.26 4.50
CA GLN A 86 -17.83 -2.99 5.49
C GLN A 86 -19.32 -2.63 5.40
N VAL A 87 -19.65 -1.35 5.30
CA VAL A 87 -21.04 -0.89 5.14
C VAL A 87 -21.63 -1.44 3.84
N ALA A 88 -20.89 -1.37 2.73
CA ALA A 88 -21.36 -1.85 1.43
C ALA A 88 -21.52 -3.38 1.36
N SER A 89 -20.66 -4.14 2.05
CA SER A 89 -20.70 -5.61 2.04
C SER A 89 -21.62 -6.22 3.11
N GLY A 90 -22.01 -5.44 4.13
CA GLY A 90 -22.77 -5.94 5.28
C GLY A 90 -22.01 -6.96 6.15
N SER A 91 -20.70 -7.14 5.93
CA SER A 91 -19.90 -8.20 6.54
C SER A 91 -19.04 -7.69 7.70
N THR A 92 -19.30 -8.20 8.91
CA THR A 92 -18.47 -7.95 10.10
C THR A 92 -17.08 -8.62 10.01
N SER A 93 -16.86 -9.49 9.02
CA SER A 93 -15.57 -10.14 8.81
C SER A 93 -14.45 -9.18 8.40
N ILE A 94 -14.81 -7.99 7.88
CA ILE A 94 -13.86 -6.95 7.47
C ILE A 94 -13.20 -6.29 8.66
N GLU A 95 -13.96 -5.94 9.69
CA GLU A 95 -13.43 -5.42 10.95
C GLU A 95 -12.40 -6.37 11.56
N ARG A 96 -12.68 -7.68 11.63
CA ARG A 96 -11.73 -8.66 12.16
C ARG A 96 -10.44 -8.72 11.35
N ARG A 97 -10.53 -8.69 10.02
CA ARG A 97 -9.34 -8.64 9.13
C ARG A 97 -8.58 -7.33 9.30
N PHE A 98 -9.27 -6.22 9.48
CA PHE A 98 -8.67 -4.91 9.71
C PHE A 98 -7.90 -4.88 11.03
N ILE A 99 -8.52 -5.35 12.13
CA ILE A 99 -7.84 -5.49 13.44
C ILE A 99 -6.60 -6.37 13.31
N THR A 100 -6.71 -7.49 12.58
CA THR A 100 -5.56 -8.38 12.32
C THR A 100 -4.46 -7.67 11.51
N LEU A 101 -4.81 -6.79 10.58
CA LEU A 101 -3.82 -5.97 9.88
C LEU A 101 -3.13 -4.98 10.83
N LEU A 102 -3.87 -4.32 11.72
CA LEU A 102 -3.31 -3.36 12.67
C LEU A 102 -2.33 -4.01 13.66
N ASP A 103 -2.56 -5.28 14.00
CA ASP A 103 -1.68 -6.06 14.88
C ASP A 103 -0.51 -6.76 14.14
N ALA A 104 -0.33 -6.49 12.83
CA ALA A 104 0.72 -7.13 12.06
C ALA A 104 2.12 -6.68 12.48
N ASP A 105 3.00 -7.65 12.75
CA ASP A 105 4.43 -7.42 12.86
C ASP A 105 5.07 -7.14 11.47
N PRO A 106 6.34 -6.70 11.42
CA PRO A 106 7.05 -6.39 10.18
C PRO A 106 7.05 -7.51 9.13
N ASP A 107 7.04 -8.77 9.54
CA ASP A 107 7.14 -9.93 8.65
C ASP A 107 5.75 -10.32 8.10
N GLN A 108 4.71 -10.14 8.90
CA GLN A 108 3.32 -10.42 8.53
C GLN A 108 2.69 -9.31 7.69
N LEU A 109 3.13 -8.06 7.88
CA LEU A 109 2.54 -6.85 7.27
C LEU A 109 2.41 -6.94 5.74
N PRO A 110 3.44 -7.33 4.96
CA PRO A 110 3.32 -7.41 3.51
C PRO A 110 2.25 -8.40 3.04
N HIS A 111 2.07 -9.51 3.77
CA HIS A 111 1.05 -10.50 3.41
C HIS A 111 -0.36 -10.02 3.77
N ARG A 112 -0.56 -9.55 5.01
CA ARG A 112 -1.87 -9.08 5.49
C ARG A 112 -2.35 -7.86 4.71
N LEU A 113 -1.46 -6.94 4.36
CA LEU A 113 -1.82 -5.75 3.59
C LEU A 113 -2.24 -6.09 2.16
N ARG A 114 -1.56 -7.05 1.50
CA ARG A 114 -1.98 -7.57 0.18
C ARG A 114 -3.40 -8.13 0.22
N GLN A 115 -3.71 -8.94 1.23
CA GLN A 115 -5.04 -9.50 1.41
C GLN A 115 -6.10 -8.42 1.64
N MET A 116 -5.78 -7.41 2.46
CA MET A 116 -6.71 -6.31 2.71
C MET A 116 -7.00 -5.50 1.45
N LEU A 117 -5.96 -5.09 0.71
CA LEU A 117 -6.16 -4.30 -0.51
C LEU A 117 -6.86 -5.07 -1.63
N ALA A 118 -6.69 -6.39 -1.70
CA ALA A 118 -7.44 -7.22 -2.64
C ALA A 118 -8.95 -7.17 -2.39
N LEU A 119 -9.39 -7.05 -1.13
CA LEU A 119 -10.80 -6.84 -0.77
C LEU A 119 -11.28 -5.45 -1.18
N LEU A 120 -10.41 -4.46 -1.02
CA LEU A 120 -10.70 -3.04 -1.32
C LEU A 120 -10.52 -2.69 -2.80
N LYS A 121 -10.42 -3.67 -3.71
CA LYS A 121 -10.09 -3.49 -5.14
C LYS A 121 -10.92 -2.40 -5.87
N ASP A 122 -12.14 -2.13 -5.39
CA ASP A 122 -13.08 -1.18 -5.99
C ASP A 122 -13.07 0.20 -5.30
N GLN A 123 -12.29 0.37 -4.23
CA GLN A 123 -12.12 1.63 -3.52
C GLN A 123 -10.93 2.43 -4.07
N ALA A 124 -11.05 3.75 -4.16
CA ALA A 124 -9.92 4.62 -4.47
C ALA A 124 -9.04 4.77 -3.20
N ILE A 125 -7.88 4.13 -3.17
CA ILE A 125 -6.96 4.15 -2.01
C ILE A 125 -5.95 5.29 -2.15
N ASP A 126 -5.74 6.01 -1.07
CA ASP A 126 -4.66 6.98 -0.92
C ASP A 126 -3.34 6.23 -0.64
N PHE A 127 -2.54 6.04 -1.71
CA PHE A 127 -1.26 5.34 -1.61
C PHE A 127 -0.15 6.19 -0.99
N ASP A 128 -0.30 7.52 -0.95
CA ASP A 128 0.64 8.41 -0.27
C ASP A 128 0.47 8.33 1.24
N ASP A 129 -0.78 8.39 1.72
CA ASP A 129 -1.09 8.15 3.13
C ASP A 129 -0.70 6.73 3.54
N LEU A 130 -0.97 5.73 2.69
CA LEU A 130 -0.56 4.35 2.93
C LEU A 130 0.96 4.23 3.10
N LEU A 131 1.75 4.76 2.16
CA LEU A 131 3.21 4.72 2.26
C LEU A 131 3.70 5.40 3.53
N LYS A 132 3.19 6.61 3.82
CA LYS A 132 3.53 7.33 5.05
C LYS A 132 3.24 6.47 6.28
N GLY A 133 2.06 5.87 6.37
CA GLY A 133 1.69 4.99 7.47
C GLY A 133 2.67 3.82 7.64
N LEU A 134 3.04 3.16 6.55
CA LEU A 134 3.95 2.02 6.54
C LEU A 134 5.40 2.40 6.91
N LEU A 135 5.87 3.57 6.50
CA LEU A 135 7.19 4.07 6.88
C LEU A 135 7.32 4.28 8.40
N TYR A 136 6.21 4.57 9.09
CA TYR A 136 6.14 4.73 10.55
C TYR A 136 5.43 3.56 11.25
N TRP A 137 5.28 2.41 10.58
CA TRP A 137 4.56 1.27 11.14
C TRP A 137 5.14 0.78 12.47
N ASN A 138 6.48 0.82 12.58
CA ASN A 138 7.23 0.35 13.74
C ASN A 138 7.48 1.46 14.79
N ASP A 139 6.71 2.55 14.77
CA ASP A 139 6.76 3.57 15.83
C ASP A 139 6.21 2.97 17.15
N ASP A 140 6.98 3.06 18.24
CA ASP A 140 6.62 2.50 19.55
C ASP A 140 5.25 2.96 20.06
N ARG A 141 4.79 4.15 19.65
CA ARG A 141 3.48 4.70 20.05
C ARG A 141 2.32 4.22 19.17
N LYS A 142 2.58 3.30 18.22
CA LYS A 142 1.59 2.75 17.28
C LYS A 142 0.74 3.83 16.60
N ARG A 143 1.37 4.94 16.20
CA ARG A 143 0.66 6.12 15.69
C ARG A 143 -0.13 5.83 14.43
N THR A 144 0.46 5.09 13.49
CA THR A 144 -0.22 4.68 12.25
C THR A 144 -1.43 3.82 12.54
N GLN A 145 -1.28 2.81 13.39
CA GLN A 145 -2.34 1.88 13.74
C GLN A 145 -3.50 2.61 14.42
N ASN A 146 -3.20 3.51 15.36
CA ASN A 146 -4.19 4.35 16.04
C ASN A 146 -4.91 5.30 15.06
N ALA A 147 -4.19 5.91 14.13
CA ALA A 147 -4.78 6.79 13.12
C ALA A 147 -5.71 6.01 12.17
N TRP A 148 -5.28 4.83 11.73
CA TRP A 148 -6.08 3.95 10.87
C TRP A 148 -7.33 3.43 11.59
N ALA A 149 -7.22 3.06 12.87
CA ALA A 149 -8.36 2.67 13.69
C ALA A 149 -9.40 3.81 13.82
N ARG A 150 -8.95 5.03 14.10
CA ARG A 150 -9.84 6.22 14.18
C ARG A 150 -10.48 6.59 12.84
N ALA A 151 -9.86 6.24 11.72
CA ALA A 151 -10.44 6.47 10.41
C ALA A 151 -11.45 5.38 10.01
N PHE A 152 -11.41 4.23 10.68
CA PHE A 152 -12.31 3.10 10.44
C PHE A 152 -13.63 3.23 11.22
N TYR A 153 -13.56 3.57 12.50
CA TYR A 153 -14.71 3.77 13.38
C TYR A 153 -15.24 5.20 13.30
#